data_AF-A0AAJ4ZH45-F1
#
_entry.id   AF-A0AAJ4ZH45-F1
#
_cell.length_a   1.000
_cell.length_b   1.000
_cell.length_c   1.000
_cell.angle_alpha   90.00
_cell.angle_beta   90.00
_cell.angle_gamma   90.00
#
_symmetry.space_group_name_H-M   'P 1'
#
loop_
_entity.id
_entity.type
_entity.pdbx_description
1 polymer ?
#
loop_
_entity_poly.entity_id
_entity_poly.type
_entity_poly.pdbx_seq_one_letter_code
_entity_poly.pdbx_strand_id
1 'polypeptide(L)'
;MASDDRTKIISRKTPESAAMSANIKRAMAITAALNRLTYNDADAVRAVFSELIGKKVDDSFLLIPPFYTTGGVDISVGRNVFINQNGPIRDFVGGAYHEG
;
A
#
# COMPACT_ATOMS: atom_id res chain seq x y z
N MET A 1 12.91 -25.49 18.17
CA MET A 1 12.82 -24.09 17.71
C MET A 1 12.71 -24.12 16.19
N ALA A 2 11.52 -23.86 15.64
CA ALA A 2 11.37 -23.78 14.19
C ALA A 2 12.23 -22.62 13.68
N SER A 3 13.06 -22.83 12.66
CA SER A 3 13.78 -21.74 12.02
C SER A 3 12.77 -20.75 11.46
N ASP A 4 12.92 -19.46 11.80
CA ASP A 4 12.06 -18.41 11.26
C ASP A 4 12.40 -18.16 9.79
N ASP A 5 11.82 -18.99 8.93
CA ASP A 5 11.98 -19.00 7.46
C ASP A 5 11.36 -17.76 6.78
N ARG A 6 10.86 -16.79 7.56
CA ARG A 6 10.30 -15.52 7.07
C ARG A 6 11.35 -14.43 6.88
N THR A 7 12.54 -14.60 7.46
CA THR A 7 13.59 -13.58 7.36
C THR A 7 14.48 -13.83 6.14
N LYS A 8 14.33 -13.00 5.11
CA LYS A 8 15.23 -12.99 3.94
C LYS A 8 16.36 -11.99 4.14
N ILE A 9 17.59 -12.49 4.29
CA ILE A 9 18.80 -11.65 4.34
C ILE A 9 19.27 -11.36 2.92
N ILE A 10 19.38 -10.07 2.57
CA ILE A 10 19.89 -9.63 1.26
C ILE A 10 21.27 -8.99 1.47
N SER A 11 22.31 -9.66 0.97
CA SER A 11 23.68 -9.15 1.02
C SER A 11 23.86 -7.93 0.11
N ARG A 12 24.67 -6.97 0.54
CA ARG A 12 24.99 -5.76 -0.25
C ARG A 12 25.76 -6.11 -1.53
N LYS A 13 25.66 -5.23 -2.53
CA LYS A 13 26.36 -5.34 -3.83
C LYS A 13 25.97 -6.59 -4.65
N THR A 14 24.77 -7.12 -4.41
CA THR A 14 24.17 -8.21 -5.18
C THR A 14 23.09 -7.68 -6.14
N PRO A 15 22.76 -8.39 -7.22
CA PRO A 15 21.61 -8.07 -8.08
C PRO A 15 20.30 -7.93 -7.27
N GLU A 16 20.10 -8.77 -6.26
CA GLU A 16 18.94 -8.74 -5.37
C GLU A 16 18.89 -7.44 -4.55
N SER A 17 20.02 -6.97 -4.03
CA SER A 17 20.09 -5.68 -3.33
C SER A 17 19.84 -4.49 -4.25
N ALA A 18 20.25 -4.58 -5.51
CA ALA A 18 19.98 -3.57 -6.52
C ALA A 18 18.49 -3.55 -6.89
N ALA A 19 17.87 -4.72 -7.08
CA ALA A 19 16.45 -4.87 -7.35
C ALA A 19 15.59 -4.34 -6.18
N MET A 20 15.95 -4.67 -4.95
CA MET A 20 15.31 -4.11 -3.74
C MET A 20 15.38 -2.58 -3.74
N SER A 21 16.56 -2.02 -3.98
CA SER A 21 16.75 -0.55 -4.01
C SER A 21 15.95 0.12 -5.14
N ALA A 22 15.87 -0.51 -6.31
CA ALA A 22 15.05 -0.04 -7.42
C ALA A 22 13.55 -0.06 -7.07
N ASN A 23 13.08 -1.14 -6.43
CA ASN A 23 11.70 -1.24 -5.98
C ASN A 23 11.36 -0.17 -4.93
N ILE A 24 12.26 0.09 -3.97
CA ILE A 24 12.08 1.15 -2.98
C ILE A 24 11.92 2.51 -3.67
N LYS A 25 12.82 2.85 -4.60
CA LYS A 25 12.75 4.12 -5.35
C LYS A 25 11.43 4.27 -6.10
N ARG A 26 10.99 3.21 -6.79
CA ARG A 26 9.71 3.16 -7.50
C ARG A 26 8.54 3.39 -6.55
N ALA A 27 8.47 2.60 -5.47
CA ALA A 27 7.40 2.68 -4.49
C ALA A 27 7.32 4.05 -3.82
N MET A 28 8.45 4.67 -3.48
CA MET A 28 8.48 6.02 -2.93
C MET A 28 7.94 7.07 -3.91
N ALA A 29 8.31 6.99 -5.20
CA ALA A 29 7.83 7.92 -6.21
C ALA A 29 6.30 7.83 -6.41
N ILE A 30 5.78 6.60 -6.49
CA ILE A 30 4.34 6.33 -6.63
C ILE A 30 3.59 6.76 -5.36
N THR A 31 4.13 6.45 -4.18
CA THR A 31 3.53 6.86 -2.89
C THR A 31 3.45 8.39 -2.78
N ALA A 32 4.46 9.11 -3.24
CA ALA A 32 4.42 10.57 -3.29
C ALA A 32 3.35 11.09 -4.27
N ALA A 33 3.08 10.39 -5.38
CA ALA A 33 1.99 10.72 -6.28
C ALA A 33 0.62 10.42 -5.64
N LEU A 34 0.46 9.27 -5.01
CA LEU A 34 -0.73 8.86 -4.28
C LEU A 34 -1.11 9.88 -3.20
N ASN A 35 -0.11 10.41 -2.49
CA ASN A 35 -0.33 11.35 -1.39
C ASN A 35 -0.66 12.78 -1.84
N ARG A 36 -0.64 13.08 -3.15
CA ARG A 36 -1.15 14.34 -3.71
C ARG A 36 -2.64 14.25 -4.08
N LEU A 37 -3.22 13.05 -4.09
CA LEU A 37 -4.63 12.84 -4.36
C LEU A 37 -5.46 13.10 -3.11
N THR A 38 -6.75 13.33 -3.30
CA THR A 38 -7.73 13.55 -2.23
C THR A 38 -8.72 12.40 -2.15
N TYR A 39 -9.56 12.39 -1.10
CA TYR A 39 -10.65 11.42 -0.96
C TYR A 39 -11.62 11.43 -2.16
N ASN A 40 -11.79 12.57 -2.84
CA ASN A 40 -12.69 12.70 -3.97
C ASN A 40 -12.12 12.10 -5.27
N ASP A 41 -10.82 11.78 -5.30
CA ASP A 41 -10.12 11.29 -6.49
C ASP A 41 -10.08 9.75 -6.54
N ALA A 42 -11.19 9.08 -6.18
CA ALA A 42 -11.23 7.63 -5.94
C ALA A 42 -10.69 6.80 -7.13
N ASP A 43 -11.04 7.17 -8.37
CA ASP A 43 -10.57 6.47 -9.57
C ASP A 43 -9.05 6.60 -9.75
N ALA A 44 -8.50 7.80 -9.53
CA ALA A 44 -7.06 8.05 -9.60
C ALA A 44 -6.33 7.34 -8.46
N VAL A 45 -6.92 7.30 -7.26
CA VAL A 45 -6.38 6.56 -6.11
C VAL A 45 -6.27 5.08 -6.46
N ARG A 46 -7.32 4.47 -7.03
CA ARG A 46 -7.26 3.06 -7.46
C ARG A 46 -6.24 2.82 -8.55
N ALA A 47 -6.11 3.72 -9.53
CA ALA A 47 -5.13 3.60 -10.59
C ALA A 47 -3.69 3.64 -10.05
N VAL A 48 -3.36 4.65 -9.23
CA VAL A 48 -2.02 4.81 -8.65
C VAL A 48 -1.71 3.71 -7.64
N PHE A 49 -2.68 3.28 -6.83
CA PHE A 49 -2.48 2.17 -5.90
C PHE A 49 -2.31 0.82 -6.64
N SER A 50 -3.01 0.62 -7.76
CA SER A 50 -2.81 -0.55 -8.63
C SER A 50 -1.39 -0.61 -9.19
N GLU A 51 -0.83 0.54 -9.58
CA GLU A 51 0.57 0.67 -10.02
C GLU A 51 1.54 0.35 -8.87
N LEU A 52 1.25 0.84 -7.66
CA LEU A 52 2.09 0.61 -6.47
C LEU A 52 2.26 -0.88 -6.17
N ILE A 53 1.16 -1.63 -6.17
CA ILE A 53 1.12 -3.05 -5.81
C ILE A 53 1.30 -4.00 -7.01
N GLY A 54 1.26 -3.46 -8.24
CA GLY A 54 1.40 -4.23 -9.49
C GLY A 54 0.20 -5.14 -9.81
N LYS A 55 -0.98 -4.84 -9.26
CA LYS A 55 -2.21 -5.64 -9.44
C LYS A 55 -3.40 -4.71 -9.60
N LYS A 56 -4.39 -5.12 -10.39
CA LYS A 56 -5.66 -4.39 -10.48
C LYS A 56 -6.35 -4.40 -9.12
N VAL A 57 -6.68 -3.22 -8.62
CA VAL A 57 -7.48 -3.02 -7.42
C VAL A 57 -8.97 -3.06 -7.77
N ASP A 58 -9.78 -3.58 -6.86
CA ASP A 58 -11.23 -3.64 -7.02
C ASP A 58 -11.87 -2.24 -6.97
N ASP A 59 -12.98 -2.04 -7.68
CA ASP A 59 -13.65 -0.74 -7.79
C ASP A 59 -14.23 -0.23 -6.46
N SER A 60 -14.48 -1.13 -5.51
CA SER A 60 -14.91 -0.81 -4.14
C SER A 60 -13.79 -0.33 -3.21
N PHE A 61 -12.53 -0.37 -3.65
CA PHE A 61 -11.41 0.05 -2.82
C PHE A 61 -11.43 1.55 -2.55
N LEU A 62 -11.24 1.90 -1.28
CA LEU A 62 -11.14 3.28 -0.81
C LEU A 62 -9.87 3.45 0.02
N LEU A 63 -9.21 4.58 -0.18
CA LEU A 63 -8.05 4.98 0.60
C LEU A 63 -8.14 6.48 0.86
N ILE A 64 -8.03 6.88 2.12
CA ILE A 64 -7.81 8.28 2.50
C ILE A 64 -6.30 8.48 2.52
N PRO A 65 -5.68 9.34 1.69
CA PRO A 65 -4.24 9.64 1.77
C PRO A 65 -3.89 10.51 3.01
N PRO A 66 -2.63 10.57 3.48
CA PRO A 66 -1.39 10.00 2.89
C PRO A 66 -1.03 8.53 3.23
N PHE A 67 -0.87 7.66 2.25
CA PHE A 67 -0.38 6.29 2.46
C PHE A 67 1.16 6.23 2.57
N TYR A 68 1.69 5.23 3.28
CA TYR A 68 3.14 5.01 3.38
C TYR A 68 3.50 3.53 3.23
N THR A 69 4.44 3.23 2.33
CA THR A 69 5.06 1.90 2.18
C THR A 69 6.49 2.03 1.68
N THR A 70 7.33 1.04 2.01
CA THR A 70 8.71 0.97 1.53
C THR A 70 8.82 0.29 0.16
N GLY A 71 7.89 -0.59 -0.20
CA GLY A 71 8.02 -1.42 -1.41
C GLY A 71 6.75 -1.70 -2.19
N GLY A 72 5.58 -1.70 -1.56
CA GLY A 72 4.27 -1.88 -2.22
C GLY A 72 3.97 -3.27 -2.82
N VAL A 73 4.97 -3.97 -3.38
CA VAL A 73 4.80 -5.22 -4.17
C VAL A 73 4.24 -6.41 -3.40
N ASP A 74 4.48 -6.46 -2.09
CA ASP A 74 3.98 -7.55 -1.24
C ASP A 74 2.57 -7.28 -0.69
N ILE A 75 2.02 -6.09 -0.97
CA ILE A 75 0.68 -5.72 -0.55
C ILE A 75 -0.34 -6.39 -1.47
N SER A 76 -1.36 -7.01 -0.88
CA SER A 76 -2.52 -7.52 -1.59
C SER A 76 -3.78 -7.05 -0.87
N VAL A 77 -4.74 -6.54 -1.63
CA VAL A 77 -6.03 -6.06 -1.13
C VAL A 77 -7.16 -6.80 -1.84
N GLY A 78 -8.23 -7.11 -1.10
CA GLY A 78 -9.44 -7.72 -1.64
C GLY A 78 -10.50 -6.70 -2.02
N ARG A 79 -11.70 -7.20 -2.27
CA ARG A 79 -12.91 -6.39 -2.46
C ARG A 79 -13.35 -5.77 -1.12
N ASN A 80 -13.98 -4.60 -1.17
CA ASN A 80 -14.54 -3.84 -0.05
C ASN A 80 -13.49 -3.48 1.01
N VAL A 81 -12.25 -3.22 0.59
CA VAL A 81 -11.17 -2.79 1.48
C VAL A 81 -11.15 -1.26 1.57
N PHE A 82 -11.13 -0.76 2.80
CA PHE A 82 -10.91 0.64 3.13
C PHE A 82 -9.62 0.82 3.94
N ILE A 83 -8.73 1.71 3.49
CA ILE A 83 -7.50 2.08 4.20
C ILE A 83 -7.60 3.52 4.67
N ASN A 84 -7.54 3.72 5.98
CA ASN A 84 -7.53 5.04 6.60
C ASN A 84 -6.12 5.45 7.07
N GLN A 85 -5.91 6.74 7.22
CA GLN A 85 -4.76 7.36 7.86
C GLN A 85 -4.67 7.05 9.36
N ASN A 86 -3.51 6.58 9.81
CA ASN A 86 -3.26 6.36 11.24
C ASN A 86 -2.61 7.60 11.89
N GLY A 87 -3.42 8.38 12.64
CA GLY A 87 -2.99 9.22 13.77
C GLY A 87 -3.86 10.46 14.08
N PRO A 88 -3.97 10.87 15.37
CA PRO A 88 -4.92 10.31 16.34
C PRO A 88 -6.40 10.55 15.95
N ILE A 89 -7.29 9.75 16.53
CA ILE A 89 -8.75 9.74 16.34
C ILE A 89 -9.34 11.15 16.21
N ARG A 90 -10.02 11.42 15.09
CA ARG A 90 -11.06 12.46 14.98
C ARG A 90 -12.41 11.76 14.81
N ASP A 91 -13.14 11.73 15.91
CA ASP A 91 -14.61 11.66 16.03
C ASP A 91 -15.43 11.38 14.75
N PHE A 92 -15.37 10.15 14.24
CA PHE A 92 -16.50 9.59 13.50
C PHE A 92 -16.97 8.33 14.20
N VAL A 93 -18.10 8.46 14.91
CA VAL A 93 -18.97 7.33 15.23
C VAL A 93 -19.42 6.72 13.91
N GLY A 94 -18.99 5.50 13.62
CA GLY A 94 -19.40 4.77 12.41
C GLY A 94 -18.53 3.54 12.22
N GLY A 95 -18.86 2.47 12.95
CA GLY A 95 -18.17 1.19 12.88
C GLY A 95 -18.15 0.59 11.46
N ALA A 96 -17.15 -0.24 11.21
CA ALA A 96 -17.14 -1.14 10.07
C ALA A 96 -18.25 -2.18 10.25
N TYR A 97 -19.28 -2.14 9.40
CA TYR A 97 -20.21 -3.24 9.23
C TYR A 97 -19.70 -4.17 8.13
N HIS A 98 -19.60 -5.46 8.46
CA HIS A 98 -19.60 -6.55 7.50
C HIS A 98 -21.04 -7.06 7.45
N GLU A 99 -21.71 -6.95 6.30
CA GLU A 99 -22.85 -7.79 5.99
C GLU A 99 -22.48 -8.69 4.82
N GLY A 100 -22.74 -10.00 4.98
CA GLY A 100 -23.01 -11.01 3.95
C GLY A 100 -22.10 -11.10 2.74
#